data_AF-A0A2G9UIW0-F1
#
_entry.id   AF-A0A2G9UIW0-F1
#
_cell.length_a   1.000
_cell.length_b   1.000
_cell.length_c   1.000
_cell.angle_alpha   90.00
_cell.angle_beta   90.00
_cell.angle_gamma   90.00
#
_symmetry.space_group_name_H-M   'P 1'
#
loop_
_entity.id
_entity.type
_entity.pdbx_description
1 polymer ?
#
loop_
_entity_poly.entity_id
_entity_poly.type
_entity_poly.pdbx_seq_one_letter_code
_entity_poly.pdbx_strand_id
1 'polypeptide(L)'
;MDTEDSCVQVLDNVRRLENGRFYFYRSVYYDHKEISTMNLKIPKEHSEHYLDTTKWELDKTSLNYYCYTPLMIEEMFVSGAVEMSRDATSNVLCIGMGAGYLNSYLHSTYPKMNITVVEIEPKMVEIALKWFDLVLDDWHRVITMDGTKFLEEAAKQGEGYQVFLGIPTSHAYFCSIFYVTSAYHAA
;
A
#
# COMPACT_ATOMS: atom_id res chain seq x y z
N MET A 1 -14.30 3.02 19.96
CA MET A 1 -14.09 3.75 21.23
C MET A 1 -13.03 4.78 20.91
N ASP A 2 -13.47 6.00 20.58
CA ASP A 2 -12.57 7.12 20.36
C ASP A 2 -12.00 7.53 21.72
N THR A 3 -10.76 7.13 21.99
CA THR A 3 -9.99 7.70 23.10
C THR A 3 -9.34 8.97 22.61
N GLU A 4 -9.78 10.07 23.20
CA GLU A 4 -9.53 11.48 22.87
C GLU A 4 -8.07 11.96 23.03
N ASP A 5 -7.06 11.10 22.85
CA ASP A 5 -5.64 11.50 23.01
C ASP A 5 -4.61 10.63 22.25
N SER A 6 -5.01 9.81 21.26
CA SER A 6 -4.02 9.13 20.41
C SER A 6 -3.51 10.07 19.30
N CYS A 7 -2.40 10.74 19.55
CA CYS A 7 -1.76 11.61 18.57
C CYS A 7 -1.12 10.78 17.45
N VAL A 8 -1.55 11.01 16.20
CA VAL A 8 -0.89 10.46 15.02
C VAL A 8 0.26 11.37 14.62
N GLN A 9 1.45 10.82 14.42
CA GLN A 9 2.63 11.56 14.00
C GLN A 9 3.11 11.06 12.64
N VAL A 10 3.50 11.99 11.77
CA VAL A 10 4.16 11.69 10.50
C VAL A 10 5.58 12.25 10.59
N LEU A 11 6.57 11.37 10.47
CA LEU A 11 7.98 11.73 10.64
C LEU A 11 8.81 11.17 9.48
N ASP A 12 9.78 11.98 9.04
CA ASP A 12 10.81 11.53 8.11
C ASP A 12 12.01 11.02 8.92
N ASN A 13 12.43 9.79 8.62
CA ASN A 13 13.47 9.06 9.30
C ASN A 13 14.64 8.78 8.36
N VAL A 14 15.82 8.56 8.95
CA VAL A 14 17.02 8.14 8.23
C VAL A 14 17.60 6.89 8.86
N ARG A 15 17.96 5.91 8.02
CA ARG A 15 18.70 4.72 8.43
C ARG A 15 19.99 4.62 7.64
N ARG A 16 21.08 4.25 8.33
CA ARG A 16 22.36 3.92 7.71
C ARG A 16 22.40 2.42 7.43
N LEU A 17 22.67 2.06 6.18
CA LEU A 17 22.86 0.68 5.73
C LEU A 17 24.29 0.22 6.04
N GLU A 18 24.49 -1.10 6.08
CA GLU A 18 25.80 -1.71 6.36
C GLU A 18 26.89 -1.28 5.38
N ASN A 19 26.52 -1.08 4.11
CA ASN A 19 27.41 -0.58 3.06
C ASN A 19 27.73 0.93 3.17
N GLY A 20 27.32 1.59 4.27
CA GLY A 20 27.59 3.00 4.53
C GLY A 20 26.64 3.98 3.84
N ARG A 21 25.72 3.51 2.98
CA ARG A 21 24.71 4.37 2.34
C ARG A 21 23.61 4.75 3.32
N PHE A 22 23.00 5.91 3.09
CA PHE A 22 21.81 6.35 3.82
C PHE A 22 20.55 6.03 3.01
N TYR A 23 19.49 5.74 3.74
CA TYR A 23 18.16 5.47 3.23
C TYR A 23 17.16 6.28 4.06
N PHE A 24 16.29 7.02 3.38
CA PHE A 24 15.30 7.93 3.98
C PHE A 24 13.90 7.38 3.76
N TYR A 25 13.04 7.53 4.75
CA TYR A 25 11.68 7.02 4.70
C TYR A 25 10.75 7.84 5.58
N ARG A 26 9.51 8.00 5.15
CA ARG A 26 8.44 8.62 5.91
C ARG A 26 7.65 7.54 6.62
N SER A 27 7.31 7.79 7.89
CA SER A 27 6.61 6.85 8.74
C SER A 27 5.40 7.49 9.40
N VAL A 28 4.34 6.72 9.55
CA VAL A 28 3.20 7.06 10.41
C VAL A 28 3.38 6.35 11.74
N TYR A 29 3.28 7.11 12.82
CA TYR A 29 3.27 6.60 14.19
C TYR A 29 1.90 6.80 14.81
N TYR A 30 1.40 5.73 15.43
CA TYR A 30 0.22 5.74 16.28
C TYR A 30 0.63 5.21 17.65
N ASP A 31 0.40 5.99 18.71
CA ASP A 31 0.79 5.60 20.08
C ASP A 31 2.25 5.11 20.16
N HIS A 32 3.16 5.92 19.61
CA HIS A 32 4.61 5.65 19.49
C HIS A 32 5.01 4.38 18.72
N LYS A 33 4.06 3.67 18.10
CA LYS A 33 4.33 2.51 17.25
C LYS A 33 4.31 2.94 15.79
N GLU A 34 5.34 2.57 15.05
CA GLU A 34 5.37 2.72 13.60
C GLU A 34 4.36 1.76 12.98
N ILE A 35 3.33 2.30 12.33
CA ILE A 35 2.24 1.51 11.75
C ILE A 35 2.36 1.36 10.23
N SER A 36 3.04 2.28 9.55
CA SER A 36 3.27 2.21 8.12
C SER A 36 4.39 3.13 7.67
N THR A 37 5.10 2.76 6.59
CA THR A 37 6.25 3.49 6.07
C THR A 37 6.30 3.50 4.55
N MET A 38 6.97 4.50 3.98
CA MET A 38 7.30 4.58 2.56
C MET A 38 8.63 5.29 2.36
N ASN A 39 9.42 4.83 1.39
CA ASN A 39 10.75 5.37 1.13
C ASN A 39 10.66 6.77 0.51
N LEU A 40 11.64 7.62 0.78
CA LEU A 40 11.81 8.92 0.12
C LEU A 40 12.90 8.82 -0.95
N LYS A 41 12.68 9.46 -2.09
CA LYS A 41 13.71 9.65 -3.12
C LYS A 41 14.65 10.76 -2.68
N ILE A 42 15.94 10.49 -2.77
CA ILE A 42 16.95 11.52 -2.55
C ILE A 42 16.89 12.51 -3.72
N PRO A 43 16.64 13.81 -3.48
CA PRO A 43 16.62 14.81 -4.54
C PRO A 43 17.98 14.86 -5.25
N LYS A 44 17.97 14.88 -6.59
CA LYS A 44 19.20 14.94 -7.39
C LYS A 44 19.79 16.35 -7.46
N GLU A 45 18.95 17.36 -7.28
CA GLU A 45 19.34 18.76 -7.36
C GLU A 45 19.38 19.38 -5.97
N HIS A 46 20.47 20.09 -5.68
CA HIS A 46 20.64 20.84 -4.44
C HIS A 46 19.95 22.20 -4.57
N SER A 47 18.63 22.23 -4.39
CA SER A 47 17.87 23.48 -4.24
C SER A 47 18.02 24.04 -2.81
N GLU A 48 17.63 25.29 -2.59
CA GLU A 48 17.62 25.92 -1.25
C GLU A 48 16.76 25.14 -0.23
N HIS A 49 15.83 24.32 -0.71
CA HIS A 49 14.97 23.46 0.10
C HIS A 49 15.44 22.00 0.18
N TYR A 50 16.67 21.71 -0.23
CA TYR A 50 17.21 20.35 -0.23
C TYR A 50 17.14 19.67 1.16
N LEU A 51 17.31 20.45 2.24
CA LEU A 51 17.24 19.93 3.62
C LEU A 51 15.81 19.76 4.16
N ASP A 52 14.81 20.29 3.45
CA ASP A 52 13.40 20.18 3.83
C ASP A 52 12.83 18.85 3.31
N THR A 53 12.95 17.80 4.12
CA THR A 53 12.50 16.44 3.77
C THR A 53 10.99 16.34 3.54
N THR A 54 10.22 17.32 4.05
CA THR A 54 8.77 17.35 3.84
C THR A 54 8.40 17.48 2.36
N LYS A 55 9.30 18.08 1.57
CA LYS A 55 9.15 18.29 0.12
C LYS A 55 9.75 17.18 -0.74
N TRP A 56 10.38 16.17 -0.12
CA TRP A 56 10.99 15.09 -0.88
C TRP A 56 9.91 14.18 -1.48
N GLU A 57 10.13 13.77 -2.72
CA GLU A 57 9.24 12.83 -3.39
C GLU A 57 9.29 11.46 -2.74
N LEU A 58 8.16 10.77 -2.72
CA LEU A 58 8.09 9.38 -2.28
C LEU A 58 8.52 8.44 -3.40
N ASP A 59 9.14 7.34 -3.02
CA ASP A 59 9.52 6.28 -3.94
C ASP A 59 8.39 5.24 -4.06
N LYS A 60 7.52 5.47 -5.04
CA LYS A 60 6.44 4.55 -5.41
C LYS A 60 6.90 3.46 -6.38
N THR A 61 8.16 3.45 -6.79
CA THR A 61 8.65 2.59 -7.89
C THR A 61 9.64 1.53 -7.44
N SER A 62 10.16 1.64 -6.23
CA SER A 62 11.10 0.66 -5.67
C SER A 62 10.40 -0.32 -4.74
N LEU A 63 10.83 -1.58 -4.80
CA LEU A 63 10.43 -2.61 -3.85
C LEU A 63 11.14 -2.40 -2.51
N ASN A 64 10.37 -2.50 -1.42
CA ASN A 64 10.89 -2.50 -0.06
C ASN A 64 11.08 -3.96 0.40
N TYR A 65 12.30 -4.47 0.24
CA TYR A 65 12.68 -5.84 0.60
C TYR A 65 12.71 -6.13 2.11
N TYR A 66 12.48 -5.13 2.96
CA TYR A 66 12.41 -5.30 4.41
C TYR A 66 11.00 -5.58 4.92
N CYS A 67 10.03 -5.76 4.02
CA CYS A 67 8.66 -6.09 4.36
C CYS A 67 8.11 -7.21 3.45
N TYR A 68 6.90 -7.66 3.75
CA TYR A 68 6.24 -8.77 3.06
C TYR A 68 5.67 -8.40 1.67
N THR A 69 5.72 -7.13 1.26
CA THR A 69 5.12 -6.67 -0.01
C THR A 69 5.73 -7.28 -1.26
N PRO A 70 7.06 -7.51 -1.39
CA PRO A 70 7.58 -8.14 -2.59
C PRO A 70 7.04 -9.56 -2.78
N LEU A 71 6.91 -10.33 -1.69
CA LEU A 71 6.34 -11.67 -1.73
C LEU A 71 4.88 -11.66 -2.17
N MET A 72 4.09 -10.69 -1.67
CA MET A 72 2.69 -10.53 -2.12
C MET A 72 2.60 -10.21 -3.62
N ILE A 73 3.47 -9.32 -4.12
CA ILE A 73 3.50 -8.95 -5.54
C ILE A 73 3.96 -10.13 -6.39
N GLU A 74 5.03 -10.82 -5.99
CA GLU A 74 5.57 -11.99 -6.70
C GLU A 74 4.52 -13.10 -6.83
N GLU A 75 3.78 -13.39 -5.76
CA GLU A 75 2.75 -14.43 -5.75
C GLU A 75 1.62 -14.16 -6.74
N MET A 76 1.25 -12.89 -6.96
CA MET A 76 0.23 -12.52 -7.97
C MET A 76 0.58 -13.04 -9.37
N PHE A 77 1.87 -13.03 -9.72
CA PHE A 77 2.35 -13.48 -11.02
C PHE A 77 2.65 -14.97 -11.04
N VAL A 78 3.30 -15.50 -10.00
CA VAL A 78 3.71 -16.92 -9.94
C VAL A 78 2.51 -17.86 -9.86
N SER A 79 1.46 -17.47 -9.16
CA SER A 79 0.20 -18.23 -9.10
C SER A 79 -0.58 -18.26 -10.43
N GLY A 80 -0.22 -17.39 -11.38
CA GLY A 80 -0.94 -17.21 -12.64
C GLY A 80 -2.22 -16.37 -12.53
N ALA A 81 -2.47 -15.74 -11.37
CA ALA A 81 -3.60 -14.82 -11.18
C ALA A 81 -3.52 -13.58 -12.09
N VAL A 82 -2.29 -13.13 -12.34
CA VAL A 82 -1.96 -11.99 -13.16
C VAL A 82 -0.93 -12.41 -14.20
N GLU A 83 -1.12 -11.96 -15.44
CA GLU A 83 -0.12 -12.14 -16.49
C GLU A 83 1.22 -11.50 -16.09
N MET A 84 2.34 -12.18 -16.35
CA MET A 84 3.69 -11.66 -16.04
C MET A 84 4.12 -10.57 -17.02
N SER A 85 3.41 -9.45 -16.98
CA SER A 85 3.54 -8.29 -17.86
C SER A 85 3.27 -7.00 -17.09
N ARG A 86 3.95 -5.90 -17.47
CA ARG A 86 3.65 -4.56 -16.94
C ARG A 86 2.31 -4.02 -17.45
N ASP A 87 1.85 -4.55 -18.58
CA ASP A 87 0.58 -4.19 -19.21
C ASP A 87 -0.59 -5.10 -18.77
N ALA A 88 -0.37 -5.95 -17.77
CA ALA A 88 -1.40 -6.86 -17.27
C ALA A 88 -2.64 -6.09 -16.78
N THR A 89 -3.80 -6.48 -17.29
CA THR A 89 -5.10 -6.01 -16.83
C THR A 89 -5.62 -6.96 -15.75
N SER A 90 -5.89 -6.46 -14.55
CA SER A 90 -6.38 -7.27 -13.43
C SER A 90 -7.17 -6.42 -12.45
N ASN A 91 -8.25 -6.95 -11.90
CA ASN A 91 -8.95 -6.37 -10.77
C ASN A 91 -8.29 -6.87 -9.47
N VAL A 92 -7.68 -5.95 -8.75
CA VAL A 92 -6.93 -6.21 -7.51
C VAL A 92 -7.71 -5.61 -6.33
N LEU A 93 -8.02 -6.46 -5.34
CA LEU A 93 -8.59 -6.04 -4.07
C LEU A 93 -7.52 -6.05 -2.99
N CYS A 94 -7.27 -4.90 -2.37
CA CYS A 94 -6.45 -4.78 -1.17
C CYS A 94 -7.35 -4.52 0.04
N ILE A 95 -7.25 -5.33 1.10
CA ILE A 95 -7.87 -5.03 2.41
C ILE A 95 -6.79 -4.56 3.37
N GLY A 96 -6.97 -3.34 3.89
CA GLY A 96 -5.95 -2.58 4.57
C GLY A 96 -5.10 -1.79 3.56
N MET A 97 -4.82 -0.53 3.87
CA MET A 97 -4.03 0.37 3.05
C MET A 97 -2.70 0.73 3.71
N GLY A 98 -2.71 0.88 5.04
CA GLY A 98 -1.62 1.54 5.75
C GLY A 98 -1.42 2.96 5.23
N ALA A 99 -0.18 3.37 4.94
CA ALA A 99 0.14 4.63 4.29
C ALA A 99 0.06 4.58 2.75
N GLY A 100 -0.40 3.46 2.17
CA GLY A 100 -0.65 3.34 0.73
C GLY A 100 0.55 2.91 -0.12
N TYR A 101 1.63 2.38 0.47
CA TYR A 101 2.84 1.96 -0.26
C TYR A 101 2.55 0.91 -1.33
N LEU A 102 1.99 -0.24 -0.96
CA LEU A 102 1.72 -1.33 -1.90
C LEU A 102 0.82 -0.87 -3.05
N ASN A 103 -0.23 -0.14 -2.72
CA ASN A 103 -1.25 0.28 -3.68
C ASN A 103 -0.68 1.33 -4.64
N SER A 104 0.11 2.28 -4.12
CA SER A 104 0.83 3.26 -4.93
C SER A 104 1.88 2.60 -5.82
N TYR A 105 2.55 1.55 -5.33
CA TYR A 105 3.50 0.79 -6.13
C TYR A 105 2.82 0.06 -7.29
N LEU A 106 1.72 -0.64 -7.00
CA LEU A 106 0.96 -1.35 -8.02
C LEU A 106 0.42 -0.38 -9.06
N HIS A 107 -0.19 0.73 -8.65
CA HIS A 107 -0.72 1.77 -9.54
C HIS A 107 0.37 2.40 -10.41
N SER A 108 1.54 2.71 -9.82
CA SER A 108 2.65 3.31 -10.56
C SER A 108 3.35 2.34 -11.51
N THR A 109 3.34 1.03 -11.21
CA THR A 109 4.12 0.03 -11.96
C THR A 109 3.28 -0.72 -12.99
N TYR A 110 2.00 -0.92 -12.70
CA TYR A 110 1.04 -1.67 -13.52
C TYR A 110 -0.18 -0.78 -13.82
N PRO A 111 -0.05 0.19 -14.74
CA PRO A 111 -1.05 1.26 -14.93
C PRO A 111 -2.41 0.79 -15.46
N LYS A 112 -2.55 -0.49 -15.83
CA LYS A 112 -3.79 -1.12 -16.29
C LYS A 112 -4.46 -2.01 -15.24
N MET A 113 -3.89 -2.09 -14.04
CA MET A 113 -4.55 -2.74 -12.91
C MET A 113 -5.64 -1.84 -12.36
N ASN A 114 -6.80 -2.42 -12.12
CA ASN A 114 -7.92 -1.78 -11.44
C ASN A 114 -7.83 -2.15 -9.95
N ILE A 115 -7.39 -1.19 -9.13
CA ILE A 115 -7.06 -1.40 -7.72
C ILE A 115 -8.19 -0.81 -6.86
N THR A 116 -8.87 -1.70 -6.14
CA THR A 116 -9.82 -1.34 -5.08
C THR A 116 -9.17 -1.59 -3.73
N VAL A 117 -9.05 -0.56 -2.91
CA VAL A 117 -8.52 -0.65 -1.55
C VAL A 117 -9.66 -0.48 -0.56
N VAL A 118 -9.79 -1.37 0.40
CA VAL A 118 -10.75 -1.25 1.50
C VAL A 118 -9.98 -0.92 2.77
N GLU A 119 -10.21 0.26 3.33
CA GLU A 119 -9.56 0.74 4.54
C GLU A 119 -10.61 0.99 5.62
N ILE A 120 -10.37 0.47 6.82
CA ILE A 120 -11.32 0.62 7.92
C ILE A 120 -11.25 2.03 8.51
N GLU A 121 -10.05 2.62 8.60
CA GLU A 121 -9.87 3.93 9.22
C GLU A 121 -9.81 5.10 8.22
N PRO A 122 -10.83 5.98 8.17
CA PRO A 122 -10.83 7.15 7.28
C PRO A 122 -9.62 8.06 7.53
N LYS A 123 -9.13 8.12 8.77
CA LYS A 123 -7.98 8.95 9.13
C LYS A 123 -6.71 8.50 8.41
N MET A 124 -6.54 7.21 8.15
CA MET A 124 -5.41 6.70 7.38
C MET A 124 -5.50 7.12 5.91
N VAL A 125 -6.71 7.21 5.35
CA VAL A 125 -6.94 7.75 4.01
C VAL A 125 -6.52 9.22 3.92
N GLU A 126 -6.92 10.05 4.89
CA GLU A 126 -6.48 11.45 4.97
C GLU A 126 -4.95 11.59 5.04
N ILE A 127 -4.31 10.75 5.87
CA ILE A 127 -2.85 10.76 6.03
C ILE A 127 -2.17 10.35 4.72
N ALA A 128 -2.66 9.32 4.05
CA ALA A 128 -2.08 8.84 2.82
C ALA A 128 -2.18 9.87 1.69
N LEU A 129 -3.35 10.50 1.54
CA LEU A 129 -3.57 11.59 0.59
C LEU A 129 -2.67 12.80 0.88
N LYS A 130 -2.57 13.21 2.16
CA LYS A 130 -1.85 14.43 2.54
C LYS A 130 -0.33 14.28 2.57
N TRP A 131 0.16 13.15 3.05
CA TRP A 131 1.58 12.98 3.40
C TRP A 131 2.28 11.88 2.61
N PHE A 132 1.53 10.97 1.98
CA PHE A 132 2.07 9.85 1.21
C PHE A 132 1.75 9.94 -0.28
N ASP A 133 1.29 11.09 -0.74
CA ASP A 133 1.03 11.37 -2.16
C ASP A 133 0.17 10.28 -2.81
N LEU A 134 -0.83 9.77 -2.08
CA LEU A 134 -1.76 8.78 -2.61
C LEU A 134 -2.53 9.39 -3.77
N VAL A 135 -2.47 8.78 -4.95
CA VAL A 135 -3.19 9.23 -6.15
C VAL A 135 -4.40 8.33 -6.33
N LEU A 136 -5.60 8.93 -6.35
CA LEU A 136 -6.85 8.22 -6.64
C LEU A 136 -7.38 8.66 -8.00
N ASP A 137 -7.84 7.69 -8.78
CA ASP A 137 -8.39 7.88 -10.13
C ASP A 137 -9.33 6.73 -10.51
N ASP A 138 -9.68 6.59 -11.79
CA ASP A 138 -10.58 5.55 -12.27
C ASP A 138 -10.05 4.12 -12.06
N TRP A 139 -8.72 3.97 -11.96
CA TRP A 139 -7.98 2.72 -11.83
C TRP A 139 -7.45 2.47 -10.41
N HIS A 140 -7.55 3.45 -9.51
CA HIS A 140 -7.17 3.30 -8.11
C HIS A 140 -8.14 4.04 -7.19
N ARG A 141 -8.92 3.26 -6.42
CA ARG A 141 -9.95 3.78 -5.52
C ARG A 141 -9.79 3.24 -4.10
N VAL A 142 -10.25 4.02 -3.13
CA VAL A 142 -10.32 3.62 -1.72
C VAL A 142 -11.77 3.65 -1.27
N ILE A 143 -12.22 2.58 -0.63
CA ILE A 143 -13.52 2.43 -0.01
C ILE A 143 -13.30 2.37 1.50
N THR A 144 -13.87 3.33 2.23
CA THR A 144 -13.73 3.36 3.70
C THR A 144 -14.84 2.54 4.35
N MET A 145 -14.54 1.29 4.69
CA MET A 145 -15.45 0.39 5.39
C MET A 145 -14.73 -0.81 6.01
N ASP A 146 -15.45 -1.59 6.79
CA ASP A 146 -14.97 -2.89 7.27
C ASP A 146 -14.76 -3.86 6.09
N GLY A 147 -13.55 -4.39 5.96
CA GLY A 147 -13.19 -5.33 4.89
C GLY A 147 -14.02 -6.60 4.85
N THR A 148 -14.47 -7.11 6.01
CA THR A 148 -15.33 -8.30 6.08
C THR A 148 -16.72 -8.00 5.51
N LYS A 149 -17.28 -6.83 5.84
CA LYS A 149 -18.57 -6.38 5.28
C LYS A 149 -18.47 -6.13 3.78
N PHE A 150 -17.36 -5.56 3.32
CA PHE A 150 -17.12 -5.36 1.90
C PHE A 150 -17.13 -6.69 1.14
N LEU A 151 -16.43 -7.70 1.67
CA LEU A 151 -16.41 -9.03 1.06
C LEU A 151 -17.80 -9.66 0.99
N GLU A 152 -18.62 -9.53 2.04
CA GLU A 152 -20.00 -10.01 2.02
C GLU A 152 -20.86 -9.32 0.95
N GLU A 153 -20.70 -8.00 0.79
CA GLU A 153 -21.43 -7.21 -0.20
C GLU A 153 -20.95 -7.52 -1.62
N ALA A 154 -19.65 -7.56 -1.85
CA ALA A 154 -19.03 -7.92 -3.13
C ALA A 154 -19.48 -9.32 -3.58
N ALA A 155 -19.49 -10.30 -2.67
CA ALA A 155 -19.97 -11.65 -2.95
C ALA A 155 -21.46 -11.68 -3.34
N LYS A 156 -22.31 -10.88 -2.68
CA LYS A 156 -23.74 -10.77 -3.03
C LYS A 156 -23.97 -10.09 -4.39
N GLN A 157 -23.10 -9.14 -4.75
CA GLN A 157 -23.18 -8.39 -6.00
C GLN A 157 -22.53 -9.13 -7.17
N GLY A 158 -21.82 -10.24 -6.92
CA GLY A 158 -21.09 -10.98 -7.94
C GLY A 158 -19.85 -10.24 -8.44
N GLU A 159 -19.28 -9.36 -7.64
CA GLU A 159 -18.01 -8.70 -7.96
C GLU A 159 -16.85 -9.71 -7.92
N GLY A 160 -16.09 -9.77 -9.01
CA GLY A 160 -14.95 -10.67 -9.16
C GLY A 160 -13.62 -9.93 -9.09
N TYR A 161 -12.75 -10.39 -8.20
CA TYR A 161 -11.36 -9.94 -8.09
C TYR A 161 -10.42 -11.10 -8.42
N GLN A 162 -9.38 -10.83 -9.21
CA GLN A 162 -8.37 -11.86 -9.54
C GLN A 162 -7.33 -12.00 -8.42
N VAL A 163 -7.10 -10.92 -7.67
CA VAL A 163 -6.12 -10.88 -6.58
C VAL A 163 -6.75 -10.30 -5.33
N PHE A 164 -6.48 -10.95 -4.20
CA PHE A 164 -6.81 -10.49 -2.86
C PHE A 164 -5.54 -10.31 -2.02
N LEU A 165 -5.28 -9.10 -1.54
CA LEU A 165 -4.13 -8.77 -0.69
C LEU A 165 -4.61 -8.29 0.69
N GLY A 166 -4.42 -9.11 1.72
CA GLY A 166 -4.63 -8.68 3.11
C GLY A 166 -3.36 -8.03 3.66
N ILE A 167 -3.40 -6.72 3.93
CA ILE A 167 -2.26 -5.95 4.45
C ILE A 167 -2.33 -5.94 5.99
N PRO A 168 -1.47 -6.70 6.72
CA PRO A 168 -1.49 -6.71 8.18
C PRO A 168 -1.00 -5.38 8.76
N THR A 169 -1.73 -4.86 9.74
CA THR A 169 -1.24 -3.80 10.63
C THR A 169 -0.19 -4.38 11.57
N SER A 170 0.97 -3.73 11.65
CA SER A 170 2.17 -4.11 12.41
C SER A 170 1.86 -4.71 13.79
N HIS A 171 1.90 -6.05 13.89
CA HIS A 171 2.17 -6.93 15.05
C HIS A 171 1.46 -8.29 14.97
N ALA A 172 0.57 -8.53 14.00
CA ALA A 172 0.07 -9.88 13.78
C ALA A 172 0.92 -10.58 12.72
N TYR A 173 1.64 -11.62 13.14
CA TYR A 173 1.91 -12.79 12.31
C TYR A 173 0.56 -13.45 11.97
N PHE A 174 -0.33 -12.73 11.28
CA PHE A 174 -1.48 -13.36 10.68
C PHE A 174 -0.97 -13.97 9.39
N CYS A 175 -0.86 -15.31 9.46
CA CYS A 175 -0.64 -16.21 8.34
C CYS A 175 -1.29 -15.61 7.09
N SER A 176 -0.48 -15.46 6.05
CA SER A 176 -0.88 -15.01 4.73
C SER A 176 -2.14 -15.76 4.30
N ILE A 177 -3.32 -15.16 4.46
CA ILE A 177 -4.53 -15.68 3.86
C ILE A 177 -4.49 -15.18 2.41
N PHE A 178 -3.68 -15.88 1.61
CA PHE A 178 -3.74 -15.83 0.16
C PHE A 178 -4.95 -16.65 -0.27
N TYR A 179 -6.04 -16.00 -0.66
CA TYR A 179 -6.99 -16.60 -1.58
C TYR A 179 -6.76 -15.98 -2.95
N VAL A 180 -5.82 -16.55 -3.70
CA VAL A 180 -5.81 -16.38 -5.15
C VAL A 180 -6.95 -17.26 -5.66
N THR A 181 -8.15 -16.69 -5.79
CA THR A 181 -9.17 -17.35 -6.59
C THR A 181 -8.82 -17.10 -8.05
N SER A 182 -8.17 -18.08 -8.68
CA SER A 182 -8.35 -18.24 -10.12
C SER A 182 -9.84 -18.47 -10.32
N ALA A 183 -10.57 -17.39 -10.65
CA ALA A 183 -11.90 -17.51 -11.21
C ALA A 183 -11.71 -18.19 -12.56
N TYR A 184 -11.68 -19.53 -12.55
CA TYR A 184 -11.91 -20.32 -13.73
C TYR A 184 -13.16 -19.75 -14.38
N HIS A 185 -13.01 -19.30 -15.63
CA HIS A 185 -14.13 -18.91 -16.46
C HIS A 185 -15.17 -20.04 -16.43
N ALA A 186 -16.29 -19.80 -15.77
CA ALA A 186 -17.51 -20.55 -15.96
C ALA A 186 -18.43 -19.69 -16.82
N ALA A 187 -18.20 -19.75 -18.14
CA ALA A 187 -19.17 -19.61 -19.23
C ALA A 187 -18.45 -19.68 -20.57
#